data_AF-A0A9D8TME7-F1
#
_entry.id   AF-A0A9D8TME7-F1
#
_cell.length_a   1.000
_cell.length_b   1.000
_cell.length_c   1.000
_cell.angle_alpha   90.00
_cell.angle_beta   90.00
_cell.angle_gamma   90.00
#
_symmetry.space_group_name_H-M   'P 1'
#
loop_
_entity.id
_entity.type
_entity.pdbx_description
1 polymer ?
#
loop_
_entity_poly.entity_id
_entity_poly.type
_entity_poly.pdbx_seq_one_letter_code
_entity_poly.pdbx_strand_id
1 'polypeptide(L)'
;MNNINYSSFFTYKDEVSRSISWGHWFVLLNIFLALLIGCTYLYNAPSPSTQLGTAYLFISWLGHFSFLVFVIYILIFFPLTFLCRSTRTYKIVSIVLATVFMVILLIDVKLYQAIKIHLSVPMLGIFFTQEGFSTGLNYNFLYIATPVIAFIEYLFSKFAWRNHYLHKYQRITVFFTTVFILSFLATHIMHIWANAYRYVPITQQKSIFPAYYPMTANTFLKEHGLLAYSGDSEGTQIERPASKTSRKLKYPLNAMKVIPSENPYNVILITIDGLDYGHMTEDYTPNLDVFAKTHDSYIKNYLGDNRDSTANFEMMYGIPAEYMKTAMNEKTPPVIISEMLMQDYKISGFIT
;
A
#
# COMPACT_ATOMS: atom_id res chain seq x y z
N MET A 1 35.74 44.59 18.49
CA MET A 1 35.11 43.76 19.54
C MET A 1 33.61 43.80 19.33
N ASN A 2 33.06 42.70 18.81
CA ASN A 2 31.62 42.60 18.54
C ASN A 2 30.86 42.60 19.87
N ASN A 3 29.99 43.60 20.06
CA ASN A 3 28.97 43.58 21.10
C ASN A 3 28.01 42.42 20.82
N ILE A 4 28.34 41.24 21.35
CA ILE A 4 27.42 40.10 21.38
C ILE A 4 26.27 40.54 22.29
N ASN A 5 25.12 40.84 21.70
CA ASN A 5 23.95 41.31 22.42
C ASN A 5 23.30 40.14 23.16
N TYR A 6 23.84 39.82 24.33
CA TYR A 6 23.44 38.70 25.19
C TYR A 6 21.93 38.68 25.47
N SER A 7 21.28 39.85 25.59
CA SER A 7 19.84 39.95 25.82
C SER A 7 19.01 39.26 24.72
N SER A 8 19.35 39.51 23.45
CA SER A 8 18.67 38.91 22.29
C SER A 8 18.90 37.40 22.16
N PHE A 9 20.04 36.91 22.65
CA PHE A 9 20.39 35.49 22.63
C PHE A 9 19.59 34.69 23.67
N PHE A 10 19.42 35.23 24.88
CA PHE A 10 18.58 34.60 25.91
C PHE A 10 17.10 34.58 25.48
N THR A 11 16.58 35.67 24.91
CA THR A 11 15.21 35.71 24.38
C THR A 11 14.97 34.68 23.28
N TYR A 12 15.93 34.51 22.35
CA TYR A 12 15.82 33.53 21.28
C TYR A 12 15.82 32.08 21.82
N LYS A 13 16.74 31.75 22.74
CA LYS A 13 16.79 30.41 23.36
C LYS A 13 15.50 30.06 24.09
N ASP A 14 14.90 31.03 24.77
CA ASP A 14 13.63 30.85 25.47
C ASP A 14 12.46 30.65 24.50
N GLU A 15 12.42 31.41 23.39
CA GLU A 15 11.41 31.22 22.34
C GLU A 15 11.51 29.86 21.65
N VAL A 16 12.73 29.39 21.36
CA VAL A 16 12.96 28.05 20.79
C VAL A 16 12.53 26.96 21.77
N SER A 17 12.94 27.07 23.04
CA SER A 17 12.57 26.09 24.09
C SER A 17 11.04 25.98 24.26
N ARG A 18 10.33 27.12 24.25
CA ARG A 18 8.86 27.16 24.30
C ARG A 18 8.24 26.54 23.05
N SER A 19 8.82 26.78 21.87
CA SER A 19 8.34 26.25 20.60
C SER A 19 8.49 24.73 20.53
N ILE A 20 9.63 24.19 20.99
CA ILE A 20 9.86 22.74 21.10
C ILE A 20 8.87 22.10 22.09
N SER A 21 8.71 22.68 23.28
CA SER A 21 7.80 22.15 24.29
C SER A 21 6.34 22.16 23.84
N TRP A 22 5.91 23.23 23.16
CA TRP A 22 4.60 23.30 22.51
C TRP A 22 4.48 22.28 21.36
N GLY A 23 5.54 22.12 20.57
CA GLY A 23 5.60 21.19 19.44
C GLY A 23 5.34 19.75 19.86
N HIS A 24 5.95 19.26 20.94
CA HIS A 24 5.69 17.90 21.44
C HIS A 24 4.22 17.64 21.79
N TRP A 25 3.55 18.61 22.41
CA TRP A 25 2.12 18.50 22.70
C TRP A 25 1.28 18.53 21.43
N PHE A 26 1.63 19.40 20.48
CA PHE A 26 0.93 19.52 19.21
C PHE A 26 1.04 18.23 18.37
N VAL A 27 2.22 17.61 18.36
CA VAL A 27 2.48 16.30 17.72
C VAL A 27 1.69 15.20 18.37
N LEU A 28 1.66 15.14 19.70
CA LEU A 28 0.91 14.11 20.42
C LEU A 28 -0.58 14.14 20.03
N LEU A 29 -1.18 15.32 19.94
CA LEU A 29 -2.57 15.48 19.48
C LEU A 29 -2.75 15.08 18.01
N ASN A 30 -1.80 15.47 17.17
CA ASN A 30 -1.79 15.08 15.75
C ASN A 30 -1.64 13.56 15.56
N ILE A 31 -0.90 12.86 16.42
CA ILE A 31 -0.85 11.38 16.41
C ILE A 31 -2.26 10.82 16.65
N PHE A 32 -2.99 11.32 17.65
CA PHE A 32 -4.37 10.86 17.90
C PHE A 32 -5.31 11.15 16.74
N LEU A 33 -5.18 12.32 16.09
CA LEU A 33 -5.99 12.67 14.93
C LEU A 33 -5.66 11.77 13.72
N ALA A 34 -4.37 11.51 13.47
CA ALA A 34 -3.94 10.60 12.42
C ALA A 34 -4.41 9.16 12.68
N LEU A 35 -4.37 8.70 13.93
CA LEU A 35 -4.93 7.41 14.33
C LEU A 35 -6.44 7.37 14.08
N LEU A 36 -7.18 8.41 14.47
CA LEU A 36 -8.62 8.50 14.26
C LEU A 36 -9.00 8.43 12.78
N ILE A 37 -8.32 9.21 11.93
CA ILE A 37 -8.48 9.12 10.47
C ILE A 37 -8.08 7.73 9.98
N GLY A 38 -6.99 7.20 10.53
CA GLY A 38 -6.41 5.90 10.21
C GLY A 38 -7.29 4.69 10.54
N CYS A 39 -8.26 4.83 11.47
CA CYS A 39 -9.29 3.82 11.71
C CYS A 39 -10.06 3.46 10.43
N THR A 40 -10.13 4.38 9.48
CA THR A 40 -10.76 4.12 8.19
C THR A 40 -10.02 3.05 7.39
N TYR A 41 -8.69 2.98 7.47
CA TYR A 41 -7.93 1.89 6.85
C TYR A 41 -8.22 0.56 7.53
N LEU A 42 -8.33 0.54 8.88
CA LEU A 42 -8.71 -0.66 9.63
C LEU A 42 -10.08 -1.19 9.21
N TYR A 43 -11.07 -0.31 9.09
CA TYR A 43 -12.41 -0.68 8.67
C TYR A 43 -12.46 -1.21 7.23
N ASN A 44 -11.61 -0.66 6.36
CA ASN A 44 -11.55 -1.00 4.93
C ASN A 44 -10.55 -2.12 4.61
N ALA A 45 -9.79 -2.58 5.61
CA ALA A 45 -8.83 -3.65 5.47
C ALA A 45 -9.55 -5.00 5.38
N PRO A 46 -9.01 -5.95 4.60
CA PRO A 46 -9.46 -7.33 4.69
C PRO A 46 -9.24 -7.87 6.11
N SER A 47 -10.29 -8.41 6.72
CA SER A 47 -10.20 -9.02 8.05
C SER A 47 -9.18 -10.15 8.06
N PRO A 48 -8.13 -10.09 8.90
CA PRO A 48 -7.19 -11.20 9.05
C PRO A 48 -7.91 -12.44 9.57
N SER A 49 -7.46 -13.61 9.14
CA SER A 49 -8.07 -14.89 9.48
C SER A 49 -7.67 -15.46 10.83
N THR A 50 -6.63 -14.89 11.44
CA THR A 50 -6.08 -15.37 12.69
C THR A 50 -6.12 -14.25 13.72
N GLN A 51 -6.30 -14.62 14.99
CA GLN A 51 -6.25 -13.67 16.10
C GLN A 51 -4.91 -12.92 16.15
N LEU A 52 -3.80 -13.61 15.83
CA LEU A 52 -2.49 -13.00 15.73
C LEU A 52 -2.40 -11.97 14.60
N GLY A 53 -3.00 -12.26 13.44
CA GLY A 53 -3.09 -11.30 12.33
C GLY A 53 -3.92 -10.07 12.70
N THR A 54 -5.02 -10.25 13.44
CA THR A 54 -5.85 -9.14 13.94
C THR A 54 -5.10 -8.30 14.97
N ALA A 55 -4.42 -8.94 15.93
CA ALA A 55 -3.58 -8.23 16.91
C ALA A 55 -2.49 -7.42 16.20
N TYR A 56 -1.82 -8.03 15.22
CA TYR A 56 -0.83 -7.35 14.40
C TYR A 56 -1.41 -6.14 13.66
N LEU A 57 -2.64 -6.23 13.12
CA LEU A 57 -3.29 -5.13 12.42
C LEU A 57 -3.45 -3.88 13.33
N PHE A 58 -3.87 -4.07 14.58
CA PHE A 58 -3.99 -2.97 15.54
C PHE A 58 -2.64 -2.45 16.03
N ILE A 59 -1.67 -3.34 16.31
CA ILE A 59 -0.32 -2.96 16.75
C ILE A 59 0.40 -2.17 15.63
N SER A 60 0.26 -2.63 14.38
CA SER A 60 0.86 -1.98 13.21
C SER A 60 0.19 -0.64 12.90
N TRP A 61 -1.13 -0.52 12.99
CA TRP A 61 -1.82 0.77 12.90
C TRP A 61 -1.33 1.76 13.96
N LEU A 62 -1.30 1.33 15.22
CA LEU A 62 -0.89 2.19 16.34
C LEU A 62 0.57 2.63 16.20
N GLY A 63 1.47 1.70 15.87
CA GLY A 63 2.90 1.97 15.72
C GLY A 63 3.22 2.80 14.48
N HIS A 64 2.60 2.51 13.34
CA HIS A 64 2.89 3.18 12.07
C HIS A 64 2.44 4.64 12.06
N PHE A 65 1.19 4.94 12.44
CA PHE A 65 0.70 6.32 12.40
C PHE A 65 1.38 7.20 13.45
N SER A 66 1.71 6.65 14.62
CA SER A 66 2.49 7.39 15.63
C SER A 66 3.91 7.70 15.14
N PHE A 67 4.58 6.72 14.52
CA PHE A 67 5.89 6.92 13.89
C PHE A 67 5.85 7.93 12.74
N LEU A 68 4.87 7.81 11.83
CA LEU A 68 4.75 8.66 10.65
C LEU A 68 4.63 10.14 11.03
N VAL A 69 3.71 10.47 11.94
CA VAL A 69 3.54 11.85 12.42
C VAL A 69 4.79 12.33 13.17
N PHE A 70 5.43 11.46 13.96
CA PHE A 70 6.63 11.81 14.71
C PHE A 70 7.85 12.06 13.80
N VAL A 71 8.03 11.27 12.74
CA VAL A 71 9.08 11.50 11.74
C VAL A 71 8.85 12.80 10.99
N ILE A 72 7.61 13.09 10.58
CA ILE A 72 7.26 14.37 9.97
C ILE A 72 7.59 15.52 10.92
N TYR A 73 7.34 15.37 12.22
CA TYR A 73 7.75 16.36 13.21
C TYR A 73 9.26 16.57 13.24
N ILE A 74 10.05 15.51 13.35
CA ILE A 74 11.52 15.61 13.40
C ILE A 74 12.07 16.24 12.12
N LEU A 75 11.54 15.89 10.95
CA LEU A 75 12.07 16.34 9.66
C LEU A 75 11.63 17.76 9.27
N ILE A 76 10.45 18.19 9.70
CA ILE A 76 9.85 19.45 9.22
C ILE A 76 9.64 20.43 10.38
N PHE A 77 8.84 20.05 11.37
CA PHE A 77 8.42 20.96 12.44
C PHE A 77 9.58 21.31 13.39
N PHE A 78 10.45 20.35 13.70
CA PHE A 78 11.59 20.58 14.59
C PHE A 78 12.60 21.57 13.96
N PRO A 79 13.08 21.42 12.72
CA PRO A 79 13.90 22.43 12.05
C PRO A 79 13.23 23.80 11.95
N LEU A 80 11.91 23.83 11.73
CA LEU A 80 11.14 25.07 11.69
C LEU A 80 11.17 25.84 13.02
N THR A 81 11.40 25.19 14.16
CA THR A 81 11.58 25.90 15.45
C THR A 81 12.79 26.83 15.46
N PHE A 82 13.84 26.51 14.70
CA PHE A 82 15.04 27.34 14.59
C PHE A 82 14.91 28.41 13.50
N LEU A 83 14.15 28.11 12.43
CA LEU A 83 13.94 29.05 11.33
C LEU A 83 12.92 30.14 11.70
N CYS A 84 11.86 29.78 12.42
CA CYS A 84 10.85 30.72 12.89
C CYS A 84 11.33 31.43 14.14
N ARG A 85 11.79 32.68 13.98
CA ARG A 85 12.28 33.48 15.10
C ARG A 85 11.23 33.77 16.18
N SER A 86 9.94 33.79 15.85
CA SER A 86 8.86 33.99 16.82
C SER A 86 7.99 32.74 16.99
N THR A 87 7.69 32.39 18.24
CA THR A 87 6.77 31.30 18.58
C THR A 87 5.37 31.49 17.98
N ARG A 88 4.90 32.72 17.76
CA ARG A 88 3.60 32.97 17.11
C ARG A 88 3.61 32.53 15.65
N THR A 89 4.65 32.92 14.91
CA THR A 89 4.85 32.53 13.52
C THR A 89 4.99 31.03 13.38
N TYR A 90 5.80 30.41 14.25
CA TYR A 90 5.96 28.95 14.28
C TYR A 90 4.62 28.21 14.43
N LYS A 91 3.75 28.67 15.34
CA LYS A 91 2.42 28.06 15.54
C LYS A 91 1.52 28.20 14.31
N ILE A 92 1.47 29.38 13.69
CA ILE A 92 0.63 29.62 12.51
C ILE A 92 1.08 28.71 11.36
N VAL A 93 2.39 28.68 11.09
CA VAL A 93 2.98 27.81 10.06
C VAL A 93 2.70 26.33 10.38
N SER A 94 2.84 25.93 11.65
CA SER A 94 2.58 24.55 12.08
C SER A 94 1.12 24.15 11.90
N ILE A 95 0.17 25.03 12.21
CA ILE A 95 -1.28 24.76 12.00
C ILE A 95 -1.57 24.57 10.51
N VAL A 96 -1.04 25.44 9.65
CA VAL A 96 -1.24 25.34 8.20
C VAL A 96 -0.64 24.05 7.66
N LEU A 97 0.61 23.73 8.01
CA LEU A 97 1.26 22.49 7.56
C LEU A 97 0.56 21.23 8.07
N ALA A 98 0.18 21.19 9.34
CA ALA A 98 -0.57 20.05 9.91
C ALA A 98 -1.91 19.86 9.20
N THR A 99 -2.63 20.96 8.91
CA THR A 99 -3.88 20.90 8.13
C THR A 99 -3.64 20.29 6.75
N VAL A 100 -2.58 20.71 6.05
CA VAL A 100 -2.22 20.16 4.74
C VAL A 100 -1.91 18.66 4.84
N PHE A 101 -1.11 18.22 5.81
CA PHE A 101 -0.80 16.80 5.99
C PHE A 101 -2.04 15.95 6.31
N MET A 102 -2.94 16.46 7.16
CA MET A 102 -4.19 15.76 7.48
C MET A 102 -5.14 15.70 6.27
N VAL A 103 -5.18 16.74 5.44
CA VAL A 103 -5.93 16.72 4.18
C VAL A 103 -5.34 15.72 3.18
N ILE A 104 -4.01 15.65 3.05
CA ILE A 104 -3.34 14.63 2.24
C ILE A 104 -3.72 13.23 2.74
N LEU A 105 -3.72 13.00 4.05
CA LEU A 105 -4.13 11.73 4.64
C LEU A 105 -5.61 11.40 4.33
N LEU A 106 -6.52 12.39 4.38
CA LEU A 106 -7.92 12.18 3.99
C LEU A 106 -8.09 11.82 2.51
N ILE A 107 -7.31 12.45 1.62
CA ILE A 107 -7.30 12.12 0.19
C ILE A 107 -6.86 10.67 0.00
N ASP A 108 -5.79 10.26 0.68
CA ASP A 108 -5.31 8.87 0.64
C ASP A 108 -6.35 7.89 1.17
N VAL A 109 -7.01 8.20 2.30
CA VAL A 109 -8.12 7.40 2.82
C VAL A 109 -9.21 7.20 1.77
N LYS A 110 -9.62 8.29 1.09
CA LYS A 110 -10.68 8.21 0.07
C LYS A 110 -10.26 7.35 -1.11
N LEU A 111 -9.00 7.43 -1.52
CA LEU A 111 -8.45 6.61 -2.59
C LEU A 111 -8.40 5.13 -2.19
N TYR A 112 -7.90 4.84 -0.99
CA TYR A 112 -7.82 3.48 -0.47
C TYR A 112 -9.20 2.85 -0.29
N GLN A 113 -10.20 3.61 0.17
CA GLN A 113 -11.58 3.14 0.25
C GLN A 113 -12.11 2.65 -1.10
N ALA A 114 -11.83 3.39 -2.17
CA ALA A 114 -12.38 3.12 -3.48
C ALA A 114 -11.66 2.01 -4.24
N ILE A 115 -10.33 2.05 -4.28
CA ILE A 115 -9.52 1.19 -5.16
C ILE A 115 -8.40 0.44 -4.44
N LYS A 116 -8.29 0.55 -3.11
CA LYS A 116 -7.27 -0.13 -2.28
C LYS A 116 -5.82 0.19 -2.66
N ILE A 117 -5.60 1.40 -3.19
CA ILE A 117 -4.30 1.96 -3.57
C ILE A 117 -4.07 3.23 -2.75
N HIS A 118 -2.80 3.51 -2.43
CA HIS A 118 -2.36 4.71 -1.72
C HIS A 118 -1.80 5.76 -2.70
N LEU A 119 -1.79 7.01 -2.24
CA LEU A 119 -1.22 8.14 -2.95
C LEU A 119 0.27 7.90 -3.20
N SER A 120 0.69 8.02 -4.44
CA SER A 120 2.09 7.87 -4.86
C SER A 120 2.45 8.91 -5.91
N VAL A 121 3.75 9.20 -6.07
CA VAL A 121 4.23 10.20 -7.05
C VAL A 121 3.76 9.89 -8.48
N PRO A 122 3.82 8.64 -8.98
CA PRO A 122 3.28 8.33 -10.32
C PRO A 122 1.77 8.57 -10.42
N MET A 123 1.02 8.24 -9.37
CA MET A 123 -0.43 8.44 -9.34
C MET A 123 -0.79 9.93 -9.33
N LEU A 124 -0.02 10.78 -8.64
CA LEU A 124 -0.15 12.24 -8.71
C LEU A 124 0.10 12.76 -10.12
N GLY A 125 1.10 12.22 -10.83
CA GLY A 125 1.37 12.54 -12.23
C GLY A 125 0.13 12.31 -13.10
N ILE A 126 -0.51 11.14 -12.97
CA ILE A 126 -1.74 10.82 -13.70
C ILE A 126 -2.89 11.76 -13.28
N PHE A 127 -3.03 12.02 -11.98
CA PHE A 127 -4.08 12.88 -11.44
C PHE A 127 -4.02 14.32 -11.96
N PHE A 128 -2.81 14.86 -12.19
CA PHE A 128 -2.62 16.23 -12.68
C PHE A 128 -2.52 16.35 -14.20
N THR A 129 -2.16 15.28 -14.93
CA THR A 129 -1.88 15.35 -16.38
C THR A 129 -3.03 14.92 -17.26
N GLN A 130 -3.92 14.04 -16.80
CA GLN A 130 -5.02 13.56 -17.63
C GLN A 130 -6.28 14.42 -17.43
N GLU A 131 -6.53 15.34 -18.37
CA GLU A 131 -7.85 15.92 -18.59
C GLU A 131 -8.85 14.79 -18.90
N GLY A 132 -9.57 14.31 -17.88
CA GLY A 132 -10.50 13.19 -18.01
C GLY A 132 -10.15 11.95 -17.20
N PHE A 133 -9.08 11.93 -16.39
CA PHE A 133 -8.90 10.90 -15.35
C PHE A 133 -9.89 11.14 -14.20
N SER A 134 -11.15 10.89 -14.50
CA SER A 134 -12.18 10.74 -13.51
C SER A 134 -11.90 9.39 -12.84
N THR A 135 -11.27 9.43 -11.67
CA THR A 135 -11.26 8.28 -10.74
C THR A 135 -12.68 7.85 -10.33
N GLY A 136 -13.72 8.58 -10.77
CA GLY A 136 -15.09 8.48 -10.26
C GLY A 136 -15.22 8.99 -8.82
N LEU A 137 -14.13 9.49 -8.23
CA LEU A 137 -14.10 9.91 -6.83
C LEU A 137 -14.51 11.36 -6.67
N ASN A 138 -15.60 11.54 -5.92
CA ASN A 138 -16.05 12.86 -5.50
C ASN A 138 -15.22 13.34 -4.30
N TYR A 139 -14.45 14.42 -4.50
CA TYR A 139 -13.64 15.09 -3.48
C TYR A 139 -14.32 16.34 -2.87
N ASN A 140 -15.59 16.62 -3.18
CA ASN A 140 -16.32 17.78 -2.64
C ASN A 140 -16.41 17.76 -1.11
N PHE A 141 -16.29 16.60 -0.47
CA PHE A 141 -16.23 16.50 0.98
C PHE A 141 -15.05 17.29 1.57
N LEU A 142 -13.97 17.52 0.81
CA LEU A 142 -12.82 18.32 1.24
C LEU A 142 -13.20 19.79 1.48
N TYR A 143 -14.21 20.34 0.78
CA TYR A 143 -14.69 21.71 1.02
C TYR A 143 -15.21 21.90 2.46
N ILE A 144 -15.72 20.83 3.07
CA ILE A 144 -16.18 20.82 4.46
C ILE A 144 -15.06 20.31 5.39
N ALA A 145 -14.37 19.23 4.99
CA ALA A 145 -13.37 18.59 5.84
C ALA A 145 -12.15 19.48 6.09
N THR A 146 -11.66 20.22 5.09
CA THR A 146 -10.49 21.11 5.23
C THR A 146 -10.70 22.21 6.28
N PRO A 147 -11.79 23.03 6.25
CA PRO A 147 -12.01 24.03 7.30
C PRO A 147 -12.26 23.40 8.68
N VAL A 148 -12.90 22.23 8.75
CA VAL A 148 -13.09 21.50 10.02
C VAL A 148 -11.74 21.05 10.59
N ILE A 149 -10.86 20.46 9.78
CA ILE A 149 -9.51 20.09 10.22
C ILE A 149 -8.72 21.32 10.65
N ALA A 150 -8.73 22.40 9.86
CA ALA A 150 -8.03 23.63 10.21
C ALA A 150 -8.50 24.19 11.58
N PHE A 151 -9.80 24.08 11.85
CA PHE A 151 -10.37 24.47 13.14
C PHE A 151 -9.91 23.53 14.28
N ILE A 152 -9.87 22.21 14.04
CA ILE A 152 -9.33 21.23 15.02
C ILE A 152 -7.86 21.53 15.31
N GLU A 153 -7.02 21.77 14.30
CA GLU A 153 -5.60 22.10 14.47
C GLU A 153 -5.41 23.41 15.25
N TYR A 154 -6.27 24.39 15.02
CA TYR A 154 -6.30 25.62 15.82
C TYR A 154 -6.64 25.35 17.30
N LEU A 155 -7.63 24.50 17.57
CA LEU A 155 -7.97 24.09 18.94
C LEU A 155 -6.83 23.30 19.60
N PHE A 156 -6.18 22.40 18.86
CA PHE A 156 -5.00 21.67 19.32
C PHE A 156 -3.85 22.62 19.66
N SER A 157 -3.60 23.61 18.82
CA SER A 157 -2.59 24.65 19.08
C SER A 157 -2.86 25.41 20.37
N LYS A 158 -4.12 25.79 20.63
CA LYS A 158 -4.53 26.40 21.91
C LYS A 158 -4.36 25.46 23.10
N PHE A 159 -4.76 24.19 22.95
CA PHE A 159 -4.65 23.20 24.02
C PHE A 159 -3.18 22.90 24.38
N ALA A 160 -2.33 22.72 23.37
CA ALA A 160 -0.89 22.56 23.54
C ALA A 160 -0.27 23.76 24.26
N TRP A 161 -0.72 24.99 23.93
CA TRP A 161 -0.28 26.20 24.64
C TRP A 161 -0.77 26.28 26.08
N ARG A 162 -1.95 25.77 26.42
CA ARG A 162 -2.38 25.76 27.82
C ARG A 162 -1.55 24.80 28.67
N ASN A 163 -1.13 23.67 28.10
CA ASN A 163 -0.55 22.57 28.87
C ASN A 163 0.99 22.51 28.85
N HIS A 164 1.67 23.30 28.01
CA HIS A 164 3.15 23.22 27.91
C HIS A 164 3.91 23.58 29.20
N TYR A 165 3.30 24.32 30.14
CA TYR A 165 3.91 24.67 31.43
C TYR A 165 3.63 23.66 32.55
N LEU A 166 2.79 22.64 32.32
CA LEU A 166 2.31 21.76 33.39
C LEU A 166 3.16 20.48 33.47
N HIS A 167 4.16 20.48 34.35
CA HIS A 167 4.96 19.29 34.68
C HIS A 167 4.12 18.07 35.09
N LYS A 168 2.89 18.29 35.59
CA LYS A 168 1.93 17.24 35.98
C LYS A 168 1.65 16.21 34.88
N TYR A 169 1.75 16.59 33.61
CA TYR A 169 1.42 15.71 32.49
C TYR A 169 2.62 14.94 31.90
N GLN A 170 3.84 15.16 32.40
CA GLN A 170 5.04 14.47 31.89
C GLN A 170 4.91 12.94 31.97
N ARG A 171 4.34 12.40 33.06
CA ARG A 171 4.10 10.95 33.19
C ARG A 171 3.15 10.40 32.11
N ILE A 172 2.11 11.15 31.77
CA ILE A 172 1.13 10.75 30.76
C ILE A 172 1.77 10.78 29.37
N THR A 173 2.52 11.83 29.05
CA THR A 173 3.25 11.92 27.78
C THR A 173 4.27 10.78 27.66
N VAL A 174 5.04 10.48 28.71
CA VAL A 174 6.00 9.36 28.72
C VAL A 174 5.28 8.02 28.52
N PHE A 175 4.14 7.80 29.17
CA PHE A 175 3.33 6.58 28.99
C PHE A 175 2.92 6.39 27.53
N PHE A 176 2.27 7.38 26.91
CA PHE A 176 1.84 7.28 25.51
C PHE A 176 3.02 7.12 24.55
N THR A 177 4.09 7.90 24.73
CA THR A 177 5.31 7.77 23.92
C THR A 177 5.91 6.36 24.03
N THR A 178 5.90 5.77 25.24
CA THR A 178 6.41 4.40 25.45
C THR A 178 5.54 3.38 24.71
N VAL A 179 4.21 3.51 24.81
CA VAL A 179 3.27 2.65 24.09
C VAL A 179 3.48 2.74 22.58
N PHE A 180 3.62 3.94 22.03
CA PHE A 180 3.85 4.15 20.59
C PHE A 180 5.17 3.52 20.13
N ILE A 181 6.27 3.73 20.85
CA ILE A 181 7.57 3.15 20.53
C ILE A 181 7.52 1.62 20.59
N LEU A 182 6.94 1.06 21.65
CA LEU A 182 6.78 -0.39 21.78
C LEU A 182 5.92 -0.97 20.67
N SER A 183 4.83 -0.29 20.29
CA SER A 183 3.96 -0.72 19.19
C SER A 183 4.69 -0.69 17.84
N PHE A 184 5.47 0.36 17.58
CA PHE A 184 6.29 0.47 16.37
C PHE A 184 7.34 -0.65 16.30
N LEU A 185 8.11 -0.86 17.39
CA LEU A 185 9.11 -1.93 17.44
C LEU A 185 8.48 -3.31 17.29
N ALA A 186 7.37 -3.58 18.01
CA ALA A 186 6.63 -4.83 17.91
C ALA A 186 6.16 -5.10 16.47
N THR A 187 5.69 -4.08 15.77
CA THR A 187 5.27 -4.19 14.36
C THR A 187 6.40 -4.71 13.47
N HIS A 188 7.59 -4.12 13.56
CA HIS A 188 8.73 -4.54 12.74
C HIS A 188 9.25 -5.92 13.15
N ILE A 189 9.35 -6.22 14.45
CA ILE A 189 9.79 -7.54 14.96
C ILE A 189 8.83 -8.64 14.50
N MET A 190 7.52 -8.44 14.69
CA MET A 190 6.49 -9.40 14.26
C MET A 190 6.52 -9.60 12.75
N HIS A 191 6.76 -8.54 11.97
CA HIS A 191 6.84 -8.65 10.51
C HIS A 191 8.12 -9.39 10.06
N ILE A 192 9.27 -9.14 10.69
CA ILE A 192 10.51 -9.88 10.40
C ILE A 192 10.28 -11.38 10.61
N TRP A 193 9.71 -11.76 11.77
CA TRP A 193 9.34 -13.14 12.07
C TRP A 193 8.35 -13.70 11.04
N ALA A 194 7.27 -12.97 10.76
CA ALA A 194 6.24 -13.42 9.84
C ALA A 194 6.78 -13.60 8.40
N ASN A 195 7.67 -12.72 7.96
CA ASN A 195 8.29 -12.81 6.65
C ASN A 195 9.25 -14.00 6.57
N ALA A 196 10.06 -14.22 7.60
CA ALA A 196 10.99 -15.33 7.71
C ALA A 196 10.28 -16.69 7.67
N TYR A 197 9.15 -16.81 8.39
CA TYR A 197 8.35 -18.04 8.44
C TYR A 197 7.18 -18.07 7.43
N ARG A 198 7.13 -17.13 6.47
CA ARG A 198 6.07 -17.00 5.46
C ARG A 198 4.63 -17.01 6.04
N TYR A 199 4.43 -16.36 7.20
CA TYR A 199 3.14 -16.24 7.84
C TYR A 199 2.25 -15.19 7.15
N VAL A 200 1.49 -15.66 6.15
CA VAL A 200 0.64 -14.85 5.25
C VAL A 200 -0.31 -13.88 5.96
N PRO A 201 -1.00 -14.24 7.07
CA PRO A 201 -1.95 -13.31 7.71
C PRO A 201 -1.34 -11.99 8.16
N ILE A 202 -0.02 -11.93 8.40
CA ILE A 202 0.72 -10.70 8.73
C ILE A 202 1.35 -10.10 7.47
N THR A 203 2.04 -10.88 6.65
CA THR A 203 2.81 -10.34 5.51
C THR A 203 1.92 -9.74 4.41
N GLN A 204 0.67 -10.20 4.28
CA GLN A 204 -0.30 -9.63 3.34
C GLN A 204 -0.83 -8.25 3.74
N GLN A 205 -0.58 -7.81 4.99
CA GLN A 205 -1.05 -6.52 5.52
C GLN A 205 -0.17 -5.34 5.12
N LYS A 206 0.95 -5.58 4.41
CA LYS A 206 1.93 -4.55 4.03
C LYS A 206 1.36 -3.40 3.18
N SER A 207 0.21 -3.58 2.54
CA SER A 207 -0.42 -2.59 1.66
C SER A 207 -1.65 -1.92 2.25
N ILE A 208 -1.88 -2.04 3.57
CA ILE A 208 -3.07 -1.47 4.23
C ILE A 208 -2.89 0.02 4.56
N PHE A 209 -1.67 0.43 4.93
CA PHE A 209 -1.39 1.79 5.38
C PHE A 209 -0.52 2.54 4.38
N PRO A 210 -0.71 3.87 4.22
CA PRO A 210 0.11 4.68 3.34
C PRO A 210 1.55 4.77 3.87
N ALA A 211 2.52 4.80 2.94
CA ALA A 211 3.95 4.88 3.26
C ALA A 211 4.44 3.81 4.27
N TYR A 212 3.82 2.63 4.28
CA TYR A 212 4.14 1.55 5.20
C TYR A 212 5.07 0.52 4.56
N TYR A 213 6.30 0.45 5.08
CA TYR A 213 7.33 -0.47 4.62
C TYR A 213 7.87 -1.27 5.81
N PRO A 214 7.17 -2.33 6.23
CA PRO A 214 7.60 -3.12 7.37
C PRO A 214 8.91 -3.85 7.07
N MET A 215 9.73 -4.04 8.11
CA MET A 215 11.10 -4.52 7.94
C MET A 215 11.15 -6.00 7.57
N THR A 216 12.14 -6.36 6.77
CA THR A 216 12.49 -7.74 6.42
C THR A 216 13.97 -7.95 6.70
N ALA A 217 14.33 -9.02 7.40
CA ALA A 217 15.72 -9.31 7.77
C ALA A 217 16.21 -10.66 7.23
N ASN A 218 15.70 -11.10 6.07
CA ASN A 218 15.97 -12.43 5.54
C ASN A 218 17.47 -12.70 5.34
N THR A 219 18.22 -11.73 4.78
CA THR A 219 19.68 -11.84 4.60
C THR A 219 20.40 -11.99 5.94
N PHE A 220 20.10 -11.12 6.92
CA PHE A 220 20.68 -11.18 8.25
C PHE A 220 20.39 -12.50 8.96
N LEU A 221 19.14 -12.96 8.93
CA LEU A 221 18.72 -14.23 9.54
C LEU A 221 19.36 -15.43 8.83
N LYS A 222 19.56 -15.36 7.51
CA LYS A 222 20.26 -16.37 6.72
C LYS A 222 21.74 -16.45 7.12
N GLU A 223 22.42 -15.31 7.23
CA GLU A 223 23.84 -15.24 7.61
C GLU A 223 24.12 -15.80 9.02
N HIS A 224 23.17 -15.65 9.94
CA HIS A 224 23.28 -16.16 11.31
C HIS A 224 22.75 -17.59 11.48
N GLY A 225 22.43 -18.30 10.39
CA GLY A 225 21.90 -19.67 10.43
C GLY A 225 20.52 -19.79 11.08
N LEU A 226 19.82 -18.68 11.29
CA LEU A 226 18.46 -18.64 11.85
C LEU A 226 17.38 -18.96 10.80
N LEU A 227 17.75 -19.00 9.52
CA LEU A 227 16.94 -19.51 8.42
C LEU A 227 17.69 -20.64 7.70
N ALA A 228 17.14 -21.85 7.76
CA ALA A 228 17.67 -22.99 7.02
C ALA A 228 17.60 -22.73 5.51
N TYR A 229 18.64 -23.15 4.78
CA TYR A 229 18.67 -23.20 3.31
C TYR A 229 17.40 -23.90 2.81
N SER A 230 16.43 -23.11 2.33
CA SER A 230 15.53 -23.58 1.29
C SER A 230 16.26 -23.21 0.01
N GLY A 231 17.01 -24.17 -0.55
CA GLY A 231 17.68 -23.98 -1.83
C GLY A 231 16.71 -23.44 -2.87
N ASP A 232 17.25 -22.66 -3.80
CA ASP A 232 16.53 -22.07 -4.93
C ASP A 232 15.43 -22.98 -5.46
N SER A 233 14.19 -22.60 -5.19
CA SER A 233 13.01 -23.03 -5.92
C SER A 233 11.82 -22.22 -5.42
N GLU A 234 11.14 -21.59 -6.35
CA GLU A 234 9.85 -20.93 -6.20
C GLU A 234 8.71 -21.85 -5.70
N GLY A 235 8.99 -23.07 -5.23
CA GLY A 235 7.98 -24.12 -5.06
C GLY A 235 7.61 -24.48 -3.62
N THR A 236 8.53 -24.45 -2.65
CA THR A 236 8.26 -25.13 -1.37
C THR A 236 7.88 -24.13 -0.30
N GLN A 237 6.60 -23.71 -0.30
CA GLN A 237 5.98 -23.25 0.94
C GLN A 237 5.99 -24.44 1.90
N ILE A 238 6.47 -24.25 3.12
CA ILE A 238 6.22 -25.23 4.18
C ILE A 238 4.70 -25.38 4.24
N GLU A 239 4.20 -26.55 3.84
CA GLU A 239 2.81 -26.96 3.93
C GLU A 239 2.42 -27.08 5.41
N ARG A 240 2.30 -25.93 6.09
CA ARG A 240 1.28 -25.81 7.11
C ARG A 240 -0.02 -25.68 6.33
N PRO A 241 -1.10 -26.41 6.69
CA PRO A 241 -2.37 -26.33 5.97
C PRO A 241 -2.67 -24.85 5.81
N ALA A 242 -2.74 -24.41 4.55
CA ALA A 242 -3.02 -23.03 4.22
C ALA A 242 -4.12 -22.59 5.17
N SER A 243 -3.84 -21.60 6.03
CA SER A 243 -4.93 -20.88 6.67
C SER A 243 -5.85 -20.54 5.49
N LYS A 244 -7.12 -20.95 5.53
CA LYS A 244 -8.14 -20.92 4.47
C LYS A 244 -8.45 -19.51 3.92
N THR A 245 -7.46 -18.62 3.83
CA THR A 245 -7.60 -17.19 4.03
C THR A 245 -6.31 -16.40 3.74
N SER A 246 -5.55 -16.79 2.72
CA SER A 246 -4.99 -15.78 1.82
C SER A 246 -6.13 -14.91 1.28
N ARG A 247 -5.85 -13.72 0.75
CA ARG A 247 -6.83 -12.92 0.01
C ARG A 247 -7.43 -13.81 -1.09
N LYS A 248 -8.54 -14.50 -0.77
CA LYS A 248 -9.11 -15.51 -1.64
C LYS A 248 -9.36 -14.87 -2.98
N LEU A 249 -8.77 -15.45 -4.01
CA LEU A 249 -9.08 -15.02 -5.36
C LEU A 249 -10.56 -15.35 -5.59
N LYS A 250 -11.40 -14.32 -5.56
CA LYS A 250 -12.82 -14.47 -5.89
C LYS A 250 -12.95 -14.45 -7.41
N TYR A 251 -12.65 -15.58 -8.02
CA TYR A 251 -12.68 -15.79 -9.46
C TYR A 251 -13.31 -17.17 -9.75
N PRO A 252 -14.36 -17.23 -10.59
CA PRO A 252 -15.13 -16.10 -11.10
C PRO A 252 -15.93 -15.40 -9.98
N LEU A 253 -16.36 -14.15 -10.22
CA LEU A 253 -17.14 -13.40 -9.22
C LEU A 253 -18.53 -14.00 -8.97
N ASN A 254 -19.09 -14.66 -9.97
CA ASN A 254 -20.38 -15.33 -9.96
C ASN A 254 -20.23 -16.70 -10.66
N ALA A 255 -21.14 -17.63 -10.37
CA ALA A 255 -21.20 -18.88 -11.12
C ALA A 255 -21.47 -18.58 -12.61
N MET A 256 -20.73 -19.27 -13.49
CA MET A 256 -20.92 -19.17 -14.94
C MET A 256 -22.30 -19.72 -15.31
N LYS A 257 -22.98 -19.00 -16.20
CA LYS A 257 -24.23 -19.47 -16.82
C LYS A 257 -23.92 -19.76 -18.27
N VAL A 258 -23.84 -21.04 -18.60
CA VAL A 258 -23.48 -21.48 -19.94
C VAL A 258 -24.62 -22.24 -20.56
N ILE A 259 -24.90 -21.93 -21.82
CA ILE A 259 -25.84 -22.66 -22.67
C ILE A 259 -24.95 -23.52 -23.57
N PRO A 260 -24.87 -24.84 -23.35
CA PRO A 260 -24.05 -25.71 -24.18
C PRO A 260 -24.48 -25.64 -25.64
N SER A 261 -23.49 -25.64 -26.54
CA SER A 261 -23.77 -25.80 -27.98
C SER A 261 -24.16 -27.24 -28.27
N GLU A 262 -25.18 -27.46 -29.10
CA GLU A 262 -25.53 -28.81 -29.58
C GLU A 262 -24.40 -29.43 -30.43
N ASN A 263 -23.61 -28.59 -31.10
CA ASN A 263 -22.48 -29.01 -31.94
C ASN A 263 -21.23 -28.22 -31.52
N PRO A 264 -20.42 -28.71 -30.57
CA PRO A 264 -19.18 -28.07 -30.16
C PRO A 264 -18.11 -28.16 -31.26
N TYR A 265 -17.37 -27.08 -31.49
CA TYR A 265 -16.23 -27.06 -32.42
C TYR A 265 -14.97 -27.61 -31.74
N ASN A 266 -14.10 -28.27 -32.52
CA ASN A 266 -12.73 -28.53 -32.05
C ASN A 266 -11.95 -27.21 -31.99
N VAL A 267 -11.22 -26.98 -30.91
CA VAL A 267 -10.41 -25.77 -30.72
C VAL A 267 -8.94 -26.15 -30.76
N ILE A 268 -8.18 -25.51 -31.65
CA ILE A 268 -6.71 -25.62 -31.71
C ILE A 268 -6.14 -24.26 -31.33
N LEU A 269 -5.38 -24.23 -30.23
CA LEU A 269 -4.66 -23.06 -29.78
C LEU A 269 -3.17 -23.24 -30.06
N ILE A 270 -2.58 -22.33 -30.84
CA ILE A 270 -1.16 -22.31 -31.16
C ILE A 270 -0.56 -21.03 -30.57
N THR A 271 0.36 -21.19 -29.64
CA THR A 271 1.12 -20.10 -29.04
C THR A 271 2.57 -20.20 -29.49
N ILE A 272 3.16 -19.10 -29.92
CA ILE A 272 4.56 -19.01 -30.33
C ILE A 272 5.26 -18.09 -29.33
N ASP A 273 6.34 -18.59 -28.73
CA ASP A 273 7.21 -17.79 -27.86
C ASP A 273 8.05 -16.82 -28.72
N GLY A 274 8.08 -15.55 -28.34
CA GLY A 274 8.99 -14.56 -28.92
C GLY A 274 8.73 -14.17 -30.39
N LEU A 275 7.47 -14.13 -30.85
CA LEU A 275 7.16 -13.64 -32.20
C LEU A 275 7.14 -12.11 -32.26
N ASP A 276 8.03 -11.52 -33.05
CA ASP A 276 8.02 -10.08 -33.33
C ASP A 276 7.06 -9.75 -34.47
N TYR A 277 6.12 -8.83 -34.21
CA TYR A 277 5.17 -8.33 -35.20
C TYR A 277 5.87 -7.71 -36.41
N GLY A 278 7.02 -7.05 -36.23
CA GLY A 278 7.80 -6.46 -37.32
C GLY A 278 8.30 -7.49 -38.35
N HIS A 279 8.41 -8.75 -37.94
CA HIS A 279 8.86 -9.86 -38.78
C HIS A 279 7.70 -10.75 -39.28
N MET A 280 6.45 -10.40 -38.99
CA MET A 280 5.27 -11.09 -39.54
C MET A 280 4.97 -10.62 -40.96
N THR A 281 5.85 -10.95 -41.90
CA THR A 281 5.76 -10.54 -43.31
C THR A 281 5.89 -11.74 -44.23
N GLU A 282 5.63 -11.55 -45.52
CA GLU A 282 5.79 -12.57 -46.56
C GLU A 282 7.22 -13.14 -46.61
N ASP A 283 8.24 -12.31 -46.35
CA ASP A 283 9.64 -12.69 -46.45
C ASP A 283 10.09 -13.66 -45.35
N TYR A 284 9.56 -13.51 -44.13
CA TYR A 284 9.98 -14.28 -42.95
C TYR A 284 8.96 -15.35 -42.54
N THR A 285 7.66 -15.07 -42.69
CA THR A 285 6.57 -15.95 -42.26
C THR A 285 5.51 -16.12 -43.36
N PRO A 286 5.87 -16.63 -44.56
CA PRO A 286 5.00 -16.63 -45.74
C PRO A 286 3.67 -17.36 -45.50
N ASN A 287 3.70 -18.52 -44.85
CA ASN A 287 2.49 -19.30 -44.56
C ASN A 287 1.57 -18.59 -43.57
N LEU A 288 2.14 -17.89 -42.58
CA LEU A 288 1.38 -17.16 -41.57
C LEU A 288 0.76 -15.89 -42.16
N ASP A 289 1.48 -15.20 -43.03
CA ASP A 289 0.99 -14.02 -43.76
C ASP A 289 -0.20 -14.38 -44.67
N VAL A 290 -0.11 -15.48 -45.43
CA VAL A 290 -1.22 -15.99 -46.24
C VAL A 290 -2.41 -16.39 -45.36
N PHE A 291 -2.16 -17.06 -44.23
CA PHE A 291 -3.22 -17.45 -43.30
C PHE A 291 -3.93 -16.21 -42.71
N ALA A 292 -3.17 -15.19 -42.30
CA ALA A 292 -3.70 -13.95 -41.74
C ALA A 292 -4.48 -13.10 -42.76
N LYS A 293 -4.17 -13.18 -44.06
CA LYS A 293 -4.91 -12.50 -45.13
C LYS A 293 -6.23 -13.18 -45.50
N THR A 294 -6.36 -14.48 -45.20
CA THR A 294 -7.52 -15.30 -45.57
C THR A 294 -8.50 -15.54 -44.41
N HIS A 295 -8.12 -15.16 -43.20
CA HIS A 295 -8.90 -15.35 -41.96
C HIS A 295 -8.89 -14.06 -41.14
N ASP A 296 -9.62 -14.06 -40.02
CA ASP A 296 -9.64 -12.92 -39.10
C ASP A 296 -8.26 -12.68 -38.49
N SER A 297 -7.74 -11.47 -38.65
CA SER A 297 -6.44 -11.05 -38.14
C SER A 297 -6.55 -9.77 -37.32
N TYR A 298 -5.97 -9.79 -36.12
CA TYR A 298 -6.03 -8.70 -35.16
C TYR A 298 -4.66 -8.05 -35.00
N ILE A 299 -4.40 -7.02 -35.80
CA ILE A 299 -3.11 -6.31 -35.85
C ILE A 299 -2.85 -5.48 -34.58
N LYS A 300 -3.91 -5.00 -33.92
CA LYS A 300 -3.83 -4.25 -32.66
C LYS A 300 -4.18 -5.14 -31.47
N ASN A 301 -3.57 -6.32 -31.42
CA ASN A 301 -3.67 -7.25 -30.30
C ASN A 301 -2.43 -7.13 -29.42
N TYR A 302 -2.63 -6.84 -28.14
CA TYR A 302 -1.54 -6.62 -27.19
C TYR A 302 -1.63 -7.64 -26.06
N LEU A 303 -0.49 -8.25 -25.73
CA LEU A 303 -0.34 -9.01 -24.50
C LEU A 303 -0.26 -8.03 -23.32
N GLY A 304 -0.79 -8.39 -22.15
CA GLY A 304 -0.73 -7.51 -20.97
C GLY A 304 0.61 -7.56 -20.23
N ASP A 305 1.43 -8.59 -20.46
CA ASP A 305 2.82 -8.68 -19.98
C ASP A 305 3.72 -9.19 -21.13
N ASN A 306 5.02 -8.88 -21.07
CA ASN A 306 6.03 -9.29 -22.05
C ASN A 306 6.72 -10.61 -21.71
N ARG A 307 6.46 -11.19 -20.53
CA ARG A 307 6.95 -12.52 -20.16
C ARG A 307 5.92 -13.59 -20.48
N ASP A 308 6.37 -14.72 -21.01
CA ASP A 308 5.48 -15.78 -21.53
C ASP A 308 4.57 -16.37 -20.46
N SER A 309 5.09 -16.58 -19.25
CA SER A 309 4.29 -17.17 -18.15
C SER A 309 3.12 -16.27 -17.76
N THR A 310 3.33 -14.96 -17.69
CA THR A 310 2.31 -13.98 -17.35
C THR A 310 1.37 -13.68 -18.49
N ALA A 311 1.87 -13.62 -19.73
CA ALA A 311 1.02 -13.45 -20.92
C ALA A 311 0.09 -14.65 -21.11
N ASN A 312 0.61 -15.87 -20.95
CA ASN A 312 -0.20 -17.10 -20.99
C ASN A 312 -1.22 -17.15 -19.84
N PHE A 313 -0.84 -16.68 -18.64
CA PHE A 313 -1.79 -16.57 -17.54
C PHE A 313 -2.95 -15.63 -17.88
N GLU A 314 -2.66 -14.43 -18.38
CA GLU A 314 -3.69 -13.46 -18.76
C GLU A 314 -4.58 -13.97 -19.89
N MET A 315 -4.01 -14.64 -20.89
CA MET A 315 -4.77 -15.26 -21.98
C MET A 315 -5.72 -16.35 -21.46
N MET A 316 -5.27 -17.21 -20.53
CA MET A 316 -6.08 -18.31 -20.01
C MET A 316 -7.11 -17.87 -18.95
N TYR A 317 -6.76 -16.91 -18.09
CA TYR A 317 -7.61 -16.47 -16.99
C TYR A 317 -8.44 -15.21 -17.31
N GLY A 318 -8.08 -14.43 -18.32
CA GLY A 318 -8.74 -13.17 -18.64
C GLY A 318 -8.65 -12.11 -17.54
N ILE A 319 -7.67 -12.22 -16.63
CA ILE A 319 -7.42 -11.26 -15.55
C ILE A 319 -5.93 -10.91 -15.50
N PRO A 320 -5.55 -9.73 -14.97
CA PRO A 320 -4.17 -9.26 -14.95
C PRO A 320 -3.17 -10.20 -14.25
N ALA A 321 -1.94 -10.24 -14.74
CA ALA A 321 -0.86 -11.10 -14.26
C ALA A 321 -0.53 -10.96 -12.77
N GLU A 322 -0.88 -9.85 -12.11
CA GLU A 322 -0.69 -9.65 -10.68
C GLU A 322 -1.46 -10.69 -9.83
N TYR A 323 -2.51 -11.28 -10.38
CA TYR A 323 -3.28 -12.34 -9.73
C TYR A 323 -2.65 -13.73 -9.86
N MET A 324 -1.68 -13.92 -10.76
CA MET A 324 -1.08 -15.23 -11.07
C MET A 324 -0.61 -15.97 -9.82
N LYS A 325 0.17 -15.28 -8.97
CA LYS A 325 0.70 -15.89 -7.75
C LYS A 325 -0.41 -16.35 -6.80
N THR A 326 -1.48 -15.57 -6.67
CA THR A 326 -2.63 -15.93 -5.82
C THR A 326 -3.39 -17.12 -6.40
N ALA A 327 -3.68 -17.09 -7.70
CA ALA A 327 -4.37 -18.18 -8.41
C ALA A 327 -3.64 -19.52 -8.28
N MET A 328 -2.31 -19.51 -8.49
CA MET A 328 -1.48 -20.71 -8.37
C MET A 328 -1.42 -21.24 -6.93
N ASN A 329 -1.25 -20.37 -5.94
CA ASN A 329 -1.24 -20.76 -4.52
C ASN A 329 -2.58 -21.38 -4.09
N GLU A 330 -3.69 -20.87 -4.61
CA GLU A 330 -5.04 -21.36 -4.30
C GLU A 330 -5.50 -22.50 -5.20
N LYS A 331 -4.68 -22.91 -6.17
CA LYS A 331 -5.00 -23.92 -7.19
C LYS A 331 -6.34 -23.63 -7.89
N THR A 332 -6.63 -22.35 -8.12
CA THR A 332 -7.85 -21.92 -8.80
C THR A 332 -7.66 -22.11 -10.31
N PRO A 333 -8.44 -22.97 -10.99
CA PRO A 333 -8.28 -23.18 -12.42
C PRO A 333 -8.83 -21.99 -13.24
N PRO A 334 -8.38 -21.79 -14.49
CA PRO A 334 -9.01 -20.83 -15.39
C PRO A 334 -10.45 -21.25 -15.71
N VAL A 335 -11.35 -20.25 -15.86
CA VAL A 335 -12.77 -20.48 -16.17
C VAL A 335 -12.93 -21.18 -17.51
N ILE A 336 -12.17 -20.78 -18.54
CA ILE A 336 -12.26 -21.38 -19.88
C ILE A 336 -11.97 -22.89 -19.84
N ILE A 337 -10.93 -23.30 -19.13
CA ILE A 337 -10.54 -24.71 -19.01
C ILE A 337 -11.59 -25.48 -18.20
N SER A 338 -12.06 -24.89 -17.10
CA SER A 338 -13.07 -25.52 -16.24
C SER A 338 -14.38 -25.75 -16.99
N GLU A 339 -14.81 -24.78 -17.79
CA GLU A 339 -16.01 -24.85 -18.61
C GLU A 339 -15.86 -25.85 -19.76
N MET A 340 -14.73 -25.83 -20.47
CA MET A 340 -14.45 -26.82 -21.52
C MET A 340 -14.49 -28.25 -20.99
N LEU A 341 -13.91 -28.50 -19.80
CA LEU A 341 -13.98 -29.82 -19.16
C LEU A 341 -15.41 -30.21 -18.75
N MET A 342 -16.23 -29.26 -18.28
CA MET A 342 -17.65 -29.52 -17.97
C MET A 342 -18.49 -29.82 -19.23
N GLN A 343 -18.04 -29.36 -20.40
CA GLN A 343 -18.63 -29.66 -21.71
C GLN A 343 -17.93 -30.84 -22.41
N ASP A 344 -17.24 -31.70 -21.66
CA ASP A 344 -16.59 -32.93 -22.14
C ASP A 344 -15.52 -32.74 -23.23
N TYR A 345 -14.91 -31.55 -23.32
CA TYR A 345 -13.75 -31.35 -24.19
C TYR A 345 -12.55 -32.14 -23.68
N LYS A 346 -11.87 -32.83 -24.60
CA LYS A 346 -10.57 -33.45 -24.34
C LYS A 346 -9.46 -32.44 -24.59
N ILE A 347 -8.70 -32.14 -23.54
CA ILE A 347 -7.60 -31.17 -23.61
C ILE A 347 -6.28 -31.94 -23.74
N SER A 348 -5.46 -31.56 -24.72
CA SER A 348 -4.12 -32.11 -24.92
C SER A 348 -3.16 -30.97 -25.25
N GLY A 349 -2.02 -30.94 -24.58
CA GLY A 349 -0.96 -29.96 -24.79
C GLY A 349 0.23 -30.59 -25.47
N PHE A 350 0.80 -29.89 -26.45
CA PHE A 350 2.02 -30.28 -27.14
C PHE A 350 3.02 -29.13 -27.00
N ILE A 351 4.23 -29.45 -26.58
CA ILE A 351 5.34 -28.51 -26.48
C ILE A 351 6.39 -29.02 -27.46
N THR A 352 6.89 -28.13 -28.31
CA THR A 352 7.85 -28.44 -29.37
C THR A 352 9.20 -27.84 -29.06
#